data_AF-A0A7V8E8S3-F1
#
_entry.id   AF-A0A7V8E8S3-F1
#
_cell.length_a   1.000
_cell.length_b   1.000
_cell.length_c   1.000
_cell.angle_alpha   90.00
_cell.angle_beta   90.00
_cell.angle_gamma   90.00
#
_symmetry.space_group_name_H-M   'P 1'
#
loop_
_entity.id
_entity.type
_entity.pdbx_description
1 polymer ?
#
loop_
_entity_poly.entity_id
_entity_poly.type
_entity_poly.pdbx_seq_one_letter_code
_entity_poly.pdbx_strand_id
1 'polypeptide(L)'
;MAFFGVTIETIRDVCPIPDADRIELATLAGKEFQFITAKGAFRPGDRCVYFPVDSLLPAPLAERLGVAGKLAGRDRNRVKTVRLRGQISQGIVATLDLVPEGLREAGPEAFTAHFGVAKYEPPEEIVTGAILRPLPDGTSVYDIEGADRFVEMAEALMDLPVLVTEKLEGSNFSVLVEADGSVQVCQRSAVIVPVEGEQHTFHKVAHRSRIVDFARSVAAARPGRRSRARPVPRSHPAFVPRRTNT
;
A
#
# COMPACT_ATOMS: atom_id res chain seq x y z
N MET A 1 4.70 -6.31 0.20
CA MET A 1 3.36 -5.72 0.02
C MET A 1 3.47 -4.26 0.44
N ALA A 2 2.80 -3.34 -0.25
CA ALA A 2 2.79 -1.94 0.18
C ALA A 2 2.16 -1.85 1.57
N PHE A 3 2.70 -0.99 2.43
CA PHE A 3 2.29 -0.92 3.84
C PHE A 3 0.81 -0.56 3.95
N PHE A 4 0.08 -1.38 4.71
CA PHE A 4 -1.28 -1.12 5.14
C PHE A 4 -1.39 -1.40 6.64
N GLY A 5 -1.94 -0.45 7.37
CA GLY A 5 -2.20 -0.59 8.80
C GLY A 5 -2.62 0.73 9.41
N VAL A 6 -3.37 0.62 10.50
CA VAL A 6 -3.71 1.75 11.37
C VAL A 6 -2.44 2.15 12.14
N THR A 7 -2.12 3.44 12.15
CA THR A 7 -0.91 3.96 12.81
C THR A 7 -1.25 5.10 13.77
N ILE A 8 -0.41 5.29 14.78
CA ILE A 8 -0.40 6.55 15.54
C ILE A 8 0.57 7.49 14.84
N GLU A 9 0.11 8.70 14.60
CA GLU A 9 0.80 9.73 13.84
C GLU A 9 0.74 11.07 14.60
N THR A 10 1.53 12.03 14.15
CA THR A 10 1.54 13.38 14.71
C THR A 10 1.00 14.37 13.69
N ILE A 11 0.09 15.23 14.12
CA ILE A 11 -0.44 16.33 13.30
C ILE A 11 0.68 17.35 13.05
N ARG A 12 0.99 17.61 11.78
CA ARG A 12 1.98 18.62 11.36
C ARG A 12 1.38 20.00 11.40
N ASP A 13 0.26 20.18 10.73
CA ASP A 13 -0.39 21.49 10.57
C ASP A 13 -1.91 21.34 10.45
N VAL A 14 -2.63 22.39 10.83
CA VAL A 14 -4.08 22.52 10.70
C VAL A 14 -4.41 23.89 10.12
N CYS A 15 -5.05 23.90 8.94
CA CYS A 15 -5.40 25.12 8.23
C CYS A 15 -6.92 25.25 8.06
N PRO A 16 -7.48 26.48 8.11
CA PRO A 16 -8.86 26.70 7.74
C PRO A 16 -9.09 26.38 6.26
N ILE A 17 -10.26 25.83 5.94
CA ILE A 17 -10.67 25.62 4.55
C ILE A 17 -11.50 26.83 4.10
N PRO A 18 -11.19 27.48 2.97
CA PRO A 18 -12.01 28.57 2.44
C PRO A 18 -13.49 28.19 2.32
N ASP A 19 -14.36 29.11 2.71
CA ASP A 19 -15.82 28.95 2.71
C ASP A 19 -16.33 27.75 3.52
N ALA A 20 -15.61 27.33 4.57
CA ALA A 20 -15.98 26.21 5.42
C ALA A 20 -15.89 26.53 6.92
N ASP A 21 -17.05 26.66 7.58
CA ASP A 21 -17.09 27.08 8.99
C ASP A 21 -16.90 25.93 9.99
N ARG A 22 -17.11 24.69 9.55
CA ARG A 22 -17.20 23.51 10.44
C ARG A 22 -16.05 22.52 10.28
N ILE A 23 -15.19 22.71 9.28
CA ILE A 23 -14.12 21.77 8.94
C ILE A 23 -12.82 22.50 8.67
N GLU A 24 -11.72 21.79 8.90
CA GLU A 24 -10.35 22.24 8.70
C GLU A 24 -9.55 21.17 7.96
N LEU A 25 -8.42 21.57 7.37
CA LEU A 25 -7.49 20.68 6.69
C LEU A 25 -6.33 20.38 7.64
N ALA A 26 -6.15 19.12 8.02
CA ALA A 26 -5.02 18.66 8.80
C ALA A 26 -4.02 17.90 7.92
N THR A 27 -2.74 17.94 8.28
CA THR A 27 -1.67 17.15 7.65
C THR A 27 -0.86 16.40 8.72
N LEU A 28 -0.11 15.37 8.32
CA LEU A 28 0.72 14.57 9.22
C LEU A 28 2.21 14.90 9.07
N ALA A 29 2.96 14.72 10.15
CA ALA A 29 4.41 14.87 10.11
C ALA A 29 5.05 13.75 9.28
N GLY A 30 6.00 14.11 8.41
CA GLY A 30 6.74 13.17 7.55
C GLY A 30 5.91 12.49 6.45
N LYS A 31 4.68 12.97 6.19
CA LYS A 31 3.76 12.44 5.17
C LYS A 31 3.08 13.57 4.42
N GLU A 32 2.81 13.36 3.13
CA GLU A 32 2.07 14.33 2.29
C GLU A 32 0.55 14.07 2.24
N PHE A 33 0.04 13.27 3.19
CA PHE A 33 -1.39 13.02 3.31
C PHE A 33 -2.13 14.21 3.92
N GLN A 34 -3.31 14.47 3.36
CA GLN A 34 -4.22 15.52 3.81
C GLN A 34 -5.53 14.92 4.34
N PHE A 35 -6.11 15.57 5.34
CA PHE A 35 -7.30 15.08 6.03
C PHE A 35 -8.26 16.22 6.32
N ILE A 36 -9.54 16.01 6.02
CA ILE A 36 -10.57 16.96 6.43
C ILE A 36 -11.08 16.54 7.80
N THR A 37 -10.92 17.41 8.79
CA THR A 37 -11.31 17.19 10.18
C THR A 37 -12.36 18.18 10.62
N ALA A 38 -13.08 17.88 11.71
CA ALA A 38 -13.93 18.88 12.33
C ALA A 38 -13.08 20.04 12.85
N LYS A 39 -13.63 21.26 12.78
CA LYS A 39 -12.95 22.47 13.24
C LYS A 39 -12.60 22.37 14.73
N GLY A 40 -11.35 22.66 15.08
CA GLY A 40 -10.84 22.59 16.45
C GLY A 40 -10.63 21.17 17.00
N ALA A 41 -10.71 20.14 16.16
CA ALA A 41 -10.48 18.75 16.57
C ALA A 41 -9.01 18.45 16.89
N PHE A 42 -8.08 19.18 16.27
CA PHE A 42 -6.64 18.98 16.40
C PHE A 42 -5.88 20.30 16.43
N ARG A 43 -4.67 20.25 16.95
CA ARG A 43 -3.64 21.28 16.89
C ARG A 43 -2.33 20.68 16.37
N PRO A 44 -1.45 21.49 15.75
CA PRO A 44 -0.09 21.06 15.44
C PRO A 44 0.60 20.44 16.65
N GLY A 45 1.21 19.27 16.47
CA GLY A 45 1.87 18.49 17.53
C GLY A 45 0.99 17.47 18.24
N ASP A 46 -0.33 17.49 18.04
CA ASP A 46 -1.22 16.48 18.62
C ASP A 46 -0.93 15.08 18.05
N ARG A 47 -1.00 14.06 18.91
CA ARG A 47 -1.01 12.66 18.47
C ARG A 47 -2.42 12.26 18.04
N CYS A 48 -2.51 11.56 16.92
CA CYS A 48 -3.77 11.06 16.37
C CYS A 48 -3.63 9.60 15.92
N VAL A 49 -4.74 8.88 15.82
CA VAL A 49 -4.81 7.60 15.13
C VAL A 49 -5.22 7.81 13.68
N TYR A 50 -4.47 7.24 12.74
CA TYR A 50 -4.68 7.34 11.30
C TYR A 50 -5.18 6.00 10.73
N PHE A 51 -6.32 6.06 10.05
CA PHE A 51 -6.91 4.97 9.27
C PHE A 51 -6.66 5.23 7.77
N PRO A 52 -5.84 4.40 7.10
CA PRO A 52 -5.46 4.64 5.71
C PRO A 52 -6.61 4.47 4.72
N VAL A 53 -6.44 5.03 3.52
CA VAL A 53 -7.28 4.70 2.35
C VAL A 53 -7.33 3.18 2.16
N ASP A 54 -8.46 2.69 1.65
CA ASP A 54 -8.82 1.28 1.51
C ASP A 54 -9.07 0.55 2.84
N SER A 55 -9.14 1.25 3.97
CA SER A 55 -9.64 0.66 5.22
C SER A 55 -11.12 0.32 5.10
N LEU A 56 -11.48 -0.90 5.49
CA LEU A 56 -12.85 -1.35 5.77
C LEU A 56 -13.09 -1.21 7.27
N LEU A 57 -13.97 -0.28 7.64
CA LEU A 57 -14.26 0.01 9.05
C LEU A 57 -15.46 -0.83 9.53
N PRO A 58 -15.34 -1.56 10.65
CA PRO A 58 -16.50 -2.16 11.30
C PRO A 58 -17.54 -1.10 11.67
N ALA A 59 -18.83 -1.45 11.63
CA ALA A 59 -19.91 -0.51 11.90
C ALA A 59 -19.77 0.24 13.24
N PRO A 60 -19.43 -0.42 14.39
CA PRO A 60 -19.25 0.29 15.66
C PRO A 60 -18.12 1.33 15.62
N LEU A 61 -17.06 1.06 14.85
CA LEU A 61 -15.96 2.00 14.68
C LEU A 61 -16.37 3.18 13.80
N ALA A 62 -17.07 2.92 12.68
CA ALA A 62 -17.57 3.97 11.80
C ALA A 62 -18.55 4.92 12.52
N GLU A 63 -19.37 4.40 13.45
CA GLU A 63 -20.24 5.19 14.32
C GLU A 63 -19.45 6.07 15.28
N ARG A 64 -18.47 5.49 16.01
CA ARG A 64 -17.58 6.24 16.92
C ARG A 64 -16.82 7.36 16.21
N LEU A 65 -16.43 7.14 14.95
CA LEU A 65 -15.75 8.11 14.11
C LEU A 65 -16.71 9.14 13.46
N GLY A 66 -18.03 8.99 13.61
CA GLY A 66 -19.02 9.90 13.01
C GLY A 66 -19.11 9.82 11.47
N VAL A 67 -18.62 8.73 10.87
CA VAL A 67 -18.58 8.50 9.41
C VAL A 67 -19.52 7.38 8.94
N ALA A 68 -20.28 6.79 9.85
CA ALA A 68 -21.29 5.78 9.52
C ALA A 68 -22.20 6.23 8.36
N GLY A 69 -22.34 5.37 7.36
CA GLY A 69 -23.17 5.61 6.18
C GLY A 69 -22.64 6.66 5.18
N LYS A 70 -21.45 7.24 5.42
CA LYS A 70 -20.81 8.24 4.53
C LYS A 70 -19.65 7.68 3.71
N LEU A 71 -19.18 6.48 4.04
CA LEU A 71 -18.05 5.85 3.36
C LEU A 71 -18.49 5.15 2.07
N ALA A 72 -17.51 4.80 1.23
CA ALA A 72 -17.75 4.18 -0.05
C ALA A 72 -18.07 2.68 0.06
N GLY A 73 -18.43 2.07 -1.07
CA GLY A 73 -18.74 0.65 -1.17
C GLY A 73 -20.20 0.33 -0.87
N ARG A 74 -20.61 -0.91 -1.20
CA ARG A 74 -21.98 -1.40 -0.99
C ARG A 74 -22.41 -1.30 0.47
N ASP A 75 -21.51 -1.66 1.38
CA ASP A 75 -21.75 -1.68 2.82
C ASP A 75 -21.42 -0.35 3.51
N ARG A 76 -21.07 0.68 2.73
CA ARG A 76 -20.72 2.04 3.21
C ARG A 76 -19.71 2.05 4.35
N ASN A 77 -18.66 1.24 4.20
CA ASN A 77 -17.61 1.03 5.20
C ASN A 77 -16.18 1.22 4.65
N ARG A 78 -16.02 1.51 3.35
CA ARG A 78 -14.70 1.66 2.72
C ARG A 78 -14.24 3.12 2.72
N VAL A 79 -13.11 3.36 3.37
CA VAL A 79 -12.39 4.63 3.31
C VAL A 79 -11.79 4.79 1.92
N LYS A 80 -12.15 5.88 1.23
CA LYS A 80 -11.57 6.27 -0.06
C LYS A 80 -11.03 7.68 0.03
N THR A 81 -10.10 8.02 -0.86
CA THR A 81 -9.78 9.42 -1.12
C THR A 81 -11.03 10.14 -1.58
N VAL A 82 -11.36 11.23 -0.91
CA VAL A 82 -12.49 12.11 -1.27
C VAL A 82 -11.99 13.52 -1.49
N ARG A 83 -12.79 14.31 -2.21
CA ARG A 83 -12.58 15.75 -2.35
C ARG A 83 -13.81 16.48 -1.80
N LEU A 84 -13.60 17.37 -0.83
CA LEU A 84 -14.68 18.16 -0.22
C LEU A 84 -14.22 19.61 -0.13
N ARG A 85 -15.03 20.53 -0.68
CA ARG A 85 -14.71 21.96 -0.81
C ARG A 85 -13.33 22.22 -1.44
N GLY A 86 -13.02 21.48 -2.50
CA GLY A 86 -11.75 21.59 -3.24
C GLY A 86 -10.56 20.89 -2.59
N GLN A 87 -10.63 20.52 -1.32
CA GLN A 87 -9.53 19.89 -0.59
C GLN A 87 -9.58 18.36 -0.70
N ILE A 88 -8.41 17.73 -0.82
CA ILE A 88 -8.25 16.28 -0.83
C ILE A 88 -8.25 15.76 0.61
N SER A 89 -8.90 14.62 0.85
CA SER A 89 -8.84 13.89 2.11
C SER A 89 -8.50 12.42 1.84
N GLN A 90 -7.32 11.97 2.27
CA GLN A 90 -6.75 10.64 2.00
C GLN A 90 -6.73 9.78 3.27
N GLY A 91 -7.90 9.33 3.68
CA GLY A 91 -8.06 8.52 4.89
C GLY A 91 -8.82 9.27 5.99
N ILE A 92 -8.72 8.77 7.22
CA ILE A 92 -9.40 9.34 8.39
C ILE A 92 -8.40 9.45 9.53
N VAL A 93 -8.39 10.60 10.22
CA VAL A 93 -7.68 10.77 11.49
C VAL A 93 -8.68 10.95 12.62
N ALA A 94 -8.36 10.43 13.79
CA ALA A 94 -9.16 10.57 15.00
C ALA A 94 -8.27 10.76 16.23
N THR A 95 -8.87 11.20 17.34
CA THR A 95 -8.12 11.49 18.56
C THR A 95 -7.50 10.21 19.14
N LEU A 96 -6.37 10.38 19.83
CA LEU A 96 -5.64 9.26 20.44
C LEU A 96 -6.47 8.52 21.51
N ASP A 97 -7.52 9.14 22.05
CA ASP A 97 -8.44 8.54 23.03
C ASP A 97 -9.16 7.29 22.52
N LEU A 98 -9.21 7.09 21.20
CA LEU A 98 -9.73 5.85 20.63
C LEU A 98 -8.81 4.65 20.88
N VAL A 99 -7.52 4.88 21.12
CA VAL A 99 -6.52 3.84 21.36
C VAL A 99 -6.37 3.64 22.88
N PRO A 100 -6.66 2.44 23.42
CA PRO A 100 -6.45 2.14 24.83
C PRO A 100 -5.00 2.41 25.25
N GLU A 101 -4.78 2.97 26.45
CA GLU A 101 -3.44 3.36 26.93
C GLU A 101 -2.41 2.23 26.79
N GLY A 102 -2.78 1.02 27.24
CA GLY A 102 -1.91 -0.16 27.18
C GLY A 102 -1.59 -0.66 25.77
N LEU A 103 -2.26 -0.12 24.74
CA LEU A 103 -2.00 -0.43 23.34
C LEU A 103 -1.15 0.65 22.66
N ARG A 104 -1.01 1.86 23.21
CA ARG A 104 -0.42 3.03 22.49
C ARG A 104 1.04 2.86 22.07
N GLU A 105 1.78 2.00 22.76
CA GLU A 105 3.16 1.64 22.44
C GLU A 105 3.24 0.37 21.56
N ALA A 106 2.09 -0.23 21.22
CA ALA A 106 2.02 -1.35 20.32
C ALA A 106 2.25 -0.91 18.86
N GLY A 107 2.64 -1.85 18.01
CA GLY A 107 2.87 -1.58 16.59
C GLY A 107 1.58 -1.48 15.77
N PRO A 108 1.68 -1.06 14.49
CA PRO A 108 0.54 -0.92 13.57
C PRO A 108 -0.34 -2.16 13.44
N GLU A 109 0.25 -3.35 13.52
CA GLU A 109 -0.48 -4.62 13.47
C GLU A 109 -1.47 -4.76 14.63
N ALA A 110 -1.05 -4.37 15.83
CA ALA A 110 -1.89 -4.45 17.03
C ALA A 110 -3.04 -3.44 16.98
N PHE A 111 -2.80 -2.22 16.47
CA PHE A 111 -3.86 -1.24 16.24
C PHE A 111 -4.87 -1.74 15.21
N THR A 112 -4.38 -2.23 14.07
CA THR A 112 -5.22 -2.71 12.97
C THR A 112 -6.11 -3.86 13.43
N ALA A 113 -5.55 -4.81 14.17
CA ALA A 113 -6.28 -5.92 14.78
C ALA A 113 -7.28 -5.45 15.84
N HIS A 114 -6.87 -4.56 16.75
CA HIS A 114 -7.74 -4.04 17.81
C HIS A 114 -8.98 -3.33 17.27
N PHE A 115 -8.80 -2.51 16.22
CA PHE A 115 -9.90 -1.80 15.58
C PHE A 115 -10.72 -2.67 14.61
N GLY A 116 -10.30 -3.91 14.35
CA GLY A 116 -10.96 -4.82 13.40
C GLY A 116 -10.93 -4.28 11.97
N VAL A 117 -9.93 -3.47 11.62
CA VAL A 117 -9.82 -2.84 10.31
C VAL A 117 -9.22 -3.83 9.32
N ALA A 118 -9.92 -4.06 8.22
CA ALA A 118 -9.41 -4.87 7.11
C ALA A 118 -9.04 -3.98 5.91
N LYS A 119 -8.14 -4.47 5.06
CA LYS A 119 -7.87 -3.83 3.77
C LYS A 119 -8.93 -4.24 2.76
N TYR A 120 -9.50 -3.27 2.05
CA TYR A 120 -10.29 -3.53 0.87
C TYR A 120 -9.39 -4.06 -0.23
N GLU A 121 -9.72 -5.24 -0.73
CA GLU A 121 -9.21 -5.74 -2.00
C GLU A 121 -10.36 -5.67 -3.03
N PRO A 122 -10.09 -5.22 -4.28
CA PRO A 122 -11.05 -5.35 -5.36
C PRO A 122 -11.57 -6.80 -5.48
N PRO A 123 -12.82 -7.01 -5.93
CA PRO A 123 -13.32 -8.35 -6.21
C PRO A 123 -12.35 -9.10 -7.11
N GLU A 124 -12.08 -10.37 -6.77
CA GLU A 124 -11.26 -11.22 -7.61
C GLU A 124 -11.89 -11.34 -9.00
N GLU A 125 -11.08 -11.15 -10.04
CA GLU A 125 -11.49 -11.46 -11.40
C GLU A 125 -11.71 -12.97 -11.51
N ILE A 126 -12.82 -13.40 -12.10
CA ILE A 126 -13.07 -14.81 -12.34
C ILE A 126 -12.02 -15.31 -13.32
N VAL A 127 -11.08 -16.10 -12.82
CA VAL A 127 -10.06 -16.76 -13.63
C VAL A 127 -10.71 -17.94 -14.34
N THR A 128 -10.74 -17.88 -15.67
CA THR A 128 -11.19 -18.98 -16.54
C THR A 128 -9.97 -19.65 -17.18
N GLY A 129 -10.06 -20.96 -17.43
CA GLY A 129 -8.99 -21.73 -18.08
C GLY A 129 -7.70 -21.91 -17.28
N ALA A 130 -7.74 -21.73 -15.96
CA ALA A 130 -6.58 -21.98 -15.10
C ALA A 130 -6.96 -22.37 -13.67
N ILE A 131 -6.06 -23.14 -13.05
CA ILE A 131 -6.02 -23.39 -11.60
C ILE A 131 -4.96 -22.47 -11.00
N LEU A 132 -5.32 -21.74 -9.93
CA LEU A 132 -4.40 -20.88 -9.22
C LEU A 132 -3.65 -21.66 -8.13
N ARG A 133 -2.33 -21.46 -8.06
CA ARG A 133 -1.47 -21.96 -6.97
C ARG A 133 -0.72 -20.82 -6.31
N PRO A 134 -0.26 -20.94 -5.04
CA PRO A 134 0.60 -19.95 -4.43
C PRO A 134 1.84 -19.64 -5.29
N LEU A 135 2.37 -18.41 -5.15
CA LEU A 135 3.64 -18.06 -5.78
C LEU A 135 4.76 -19.00 -5.34
N PRO A 136 5.79 -19.21 -6.18
CA PRO A 136 6.93 -20.04 -5.83
C PRO A 136 7.70 -19.48 -4.65
N ASP A 137 8.35 -20.37 -3.89
CA ASP A 137 9.21 -19.97 -2.78
C ASP A 137 10.28 -18.97 -3.23
N GLY A 138 10.46 -17.91 -2.44
CA GLY A 138 11.40 -16.83 -2.76
C GLY A 138 10.86 -15.79 -3.75
N THR A 139 9.64 -15.94 -4.27
CA THR A 139 8.95 -14.91 -5.04
C THR A 139 8.00 -14.12 -4.14
N SER A 140 8.18 -12.80 -4.10
CA SER A 140 7.25 -11.91 -3.38
C SER A 140 6.21 -11.32 -4.34
N VAL A 141 5.06 -10.96 -3.78
CA VAL A 141 4.11 -10.08 -4.46
C VAL A 141 4.81 -8.79 -4.86
N TYR A 142 4.64 -8.38 -6.11
CA TYR A 142 5.12 -7.08 -6.58
C TYR A 142 4.19 -5.98 -6.07
N ASP A 143 4.74 -5.09 -5.27
CA ASP A 143 4.10 -3.84 -4.85
C ASP A 143 5.17 -2.75 -4.77
N ILE A 144 4.75 -1.50 -4.99
CA ILE A 144 5.59 -0.31 -4.84
C ILE A 144 4.96 0.56 -3.75
N GLU A 145 5.79 1.08 -2.85
CA GLU A 145 5.35 2.03 -1.82
C GLU A 145 5.02 3.40 -2.42
N GLY A 146 4.05 4.09 -1.81
CA GLY A 146 3.73 5.47 -2.19
C GLY A 146 4.74 6.47 -1.62
N ALA A 147 5.22 7.40 -2.45
CA ALA A 147 6.16 8.45 -2.04
C ALA A 147 5.59 9.33 -0.92
N ASP A 148 4.28 9.63 -0.94
CA ASP A 148 3.59 10.44 0.06
C ASP A 148 3.70 9.89 1.50
N ARG A 149 3.98 8.58 1.66
CA ARG A 149 4.18 7.95 2.98
C ARG A 149 5.61 8.10 3.49
N PHE A 150 6.59 8.20 2.58
CA PHE A 150 8.02 8.17 2.88
C PHE A 150 8.70 9.41 2.29
N VAL A 151 8.21 10.58 2.69
CA VAL A 151 8.63 11.87 2.12
C VAL A 151 10.13 12.08 2.24
N GLU A 152 10.72 11.81 3.40
CA GLU A 152 12.17 11.93 3.62
C GLU A 152 12.99 11.03 2.67
N MET A 153 12.49 9.82 2.39
CA MET A 153 13.14 8.93 1.44
C MET A 153 12.98 9.46 0.02
N ALA A 154 11.79 9.91 -0.36
CA ALA A 154 11.55 10.50 -1.67
C ALA A 154 12.47 11.71 -1.90
N GLU A 155 12.57 12.62 -0.93
CA GLU A 155 13.47 13.78 -0.96
C GLU A 155 14.95 13.36 -1.08
N ALA A 156 15.40 12.41 -0.27
CA ALA A 156 16.78 11.91 -0.34
C ALA A 156 17.13 11.26 -1.69
N LEU A 157 16.13 10.74 -2.42
CA LEU A 157 16.30 10.14 -3.73
C LEU A 157 16.29 11.17 -4.87
N MET A 158 15.81 12.40 -4.66
CA MET A 158 15.71 13.43 -5.71
C MET A 158 17.08 13.83 -6.28
N ASP A 159 18.13 13.78 -5.46
CA ASP A 159 19.51 14.10 -5.88
C ASP A 159 20.24 12.93 -6.55
N LEU A 160 19.61 11.74 -6.58
CA LEU A 160 20.20 10.55 -7.18
C LEU A 160 19.69 10.35 -8.62
N PRO A 161 20.52 9.85 -9.55
CA PRO A 161 20.04 9.42 -10.84
C PRO A 161 19.03 8.27 -10.69
N VAL A 162 17.79 8.49 -11.13
CA VAL A 162 16.70 7.50 -11.10
C VAL A 162 16.19 7.19 -12.50
N LEU A 163 15.66 5.97 -12.67
CA LEU A 163 14.91 5.59 -13.87
C LEU A 163 13.43 5.91 -13.65
N VAL A 164 12.90 6.88 -14.38
CA VAL A 164 11.47 7.20 -14.38
C VAL A 164 10.77 6.35 -15.43
N THR A 165 9.69 5.67 -15.02
CA THR A 165 8.84 4.86 -15.92
C THR A 165 7.38 5.22 -15.71
N GLU A 166 6.57 5.14 -16.76
CA GLU A 166 5.13 5.32 -16.66
C GLU A 166 4.50 4.13 -15.92
N LYS A 167 3.68 4.41 -14.92
CA LYS A 167 2.85 3.37 -14.27
C LYS A 167 1.64 3.09 -15.17
N LEU A 168 1.67 1.96 -15.86
CA LEU A 168 0.52 1.47 -16.60
C LEU A 168 -0.57 0.96 -15.66
N GLU A 169 -1.83 1.23 -16.01
CA GLU A 169 -2.99 0.69 -15.29
C GLU A 169 -3.38 -0.66 -15.90
N GLY A 170 -3.43 -1.70 -15.08
CA GLY A 170 -3.67 -3.07 -15.51
C GLY A 170 -3.33 -4.08 -14.42
N SER A 171 -3.22 -5.34 -14.83
CA SER A 171 -2.99 -6.45 -13.92
C SER A 171 -1.51 -6.86 -13.90
N ASN A 172 -0.96 -7.11 -12.72
CA ASN A 172 0.42 -7.56 -12.57
C ASN A 172 0.59 -8.99 -13.13
N PHE A 173 1.62 -9.17 -13.93
CA PHE A 173 1.97 -10.41 -14.62
C PHE A 173 3.48 -10.63 -14.51
N SER A 174 3.89 -11.89 -14.32
CA SER A 174 5.30 -12.27 -14.35
C SER A 174 5.51 -13.65 -14.98
N VAL A 175 6.71 -13.85 -15.53
CA VAL A 175 7.18 -15.15 -16.00
C VAL A 175 8.47 -15.49 -15.26
N LEU A 176 8.48 -16.66 -14.61
CA LEU A 176 9.64 -17.18 -13.91
C LEU A 176 10.19 -18.38 -14.67
N VAL A 177 11.50 -18.51 -14.67
CA VAL A 177 12.21 -19.70 -15.15
C VAL A 177 12.98 -20.27 -13.96
N GLU A 178 12.58 -21.47 -13.56
CA GLU A 178 13.17 -22.18 -12.44
C GLU A 178 14.52 -22.80 -12.80
N ALA A 179 15.27 -23.24 -11.79
CA ALA A 179 16.59 -23.83 -11.97
C ALA A 179 16.56 -25.15 -12.79
N ASP A 180 15.44 -25.87 -12.78
CA ASP A 180 15.22 -27.06 -13.59
C ASP A 180 14.77 -26.75 -15.03
N GLY A 181 14.67 -25.46 -15.38
CA GLY A 181 14.24 -24.98 -16.69
C GLY A 181 12.71 -24.91 -16.86
N SER A 182 11.94 -25.28 -15.84
CA SER A 182 10.49 -25.13 -15.87
C SER A 182 10.10 -23.65 -15.90
N VAL A 183 8.98 -23.35 -16.57
CA VAL A 183 8.49 -21.99 -16.76
C VAL A 183 7.17 -21.85 -16.02
N GLN A 184 7.07 -20.80 -15.22
CA GLN A 184 5.85 -20.45 -14.51
C GLN A 184 5.34 -19.10 -14.99
N VAL A 185 4.05 -19.04 -15.27
CA VAL A 185 3.35 -17.79 -15.57
C VAL A 185 2.50 -17.44 -14.37
N CYS A 186 2.64 -16.22 -13.87
CA CYS A 186 2.01 -15.78 -12.64
C CYS A 186 1.17 -14.51 -12.85
N GLN A 187 0.14 -14.39 -12.03
CA GLN A 187 -0.49 -13.12 -11.69
C GLN A 187 0.06 -12.61 -10.36
N ARG A 188 -0.38 -11.41 -9.95
CA ARG A 188 0.08 -10.68 -8.74
C ARG A 188 0.44 -11.56 -7.54
N SER A 189 -0.41 -12.52 -7.20
CA SER A 189 -0.29 -13.35 -5.98
C SER A 189 -0.35 -14.86 -6.23
N ALA A 190 -0.34 -15.33 -7.48
CA ALA A 190 -0.51 -16.75 -7.78
C ALA A 190 0.17 -17.20 -9.09
N VAL A 191 0.60 -18.45 -9.13
CA VAL A 191 0.93 -19.19 -10.35
C VAL A 191 -0.36 -19.59 -11.06
N ILE A 192 -0.36 -19.44 -12.37
CA ILE A 192 -1.48 -19.79 -13.25
C ILE A 192 -1.15 -21.12 -13.90
N VAL A 193 -1.78 -22.19 -13.42
CA VAL A 193 -1.64 -23.53 -13.99
C VAL A 193 -2.70 -23.71 -15.09
N PRO A 194 -2.31 -23.92 -16.37
CA PRO A 194 -3.28 -24.13 -17.44
C PRO A 194 -4.19 -25.33 -17.19
N VAL A 195 -5.44 -25.22 -17.62
CA VAL A 195 -6.39 -26.35 -17.70
C VAL A 195 -6.55 -26.77 -19.15
N GLU A 196 -6.71 -28.07 -19.40
CA GLU A 196 -6.87 -28.60 -20.74
C GLU A 196 -8.14 -28.05 -21.44
N GLY A 197 -8.03 -27.74 -22.72
CA GLY A 197 -9.15 -27.22 -23.53
C GLY A 197 -9.40 -25.72 -23.43
N GLU A 198 -8.76 -25.01 -22.50
CA GLU A 198 -8.87 -23.56 -22.33
C GLU A 198 -7.49 -22.89 -22.29
N GLN A 199 -7.44 -21.58 -22.58
CA GLN A 199 -6.19 -20.83 -22.52
C GLN A 199 -6.39 -19.52 -21.75
N HIS A 200 -5.72 -19.43 -20.60
CA HIS A 200 -5.69 -18.21 -19.81
C HIS A 200 -5.00 -17.04 -20.54
N THR A 201 -5.53 -15.84 -20.38
CA THR A 201 -5.07 -14.61 -21.05
C THR A 201 -3.57 -14.35 -20.87
N PHE A 202 -3.03 -14.53 -19.66
CA PHE A 202 -1.60 -14.32 -19.40
C PHE A 202 -0.69 -15.34 -20.07
N HIS A 203 -1.12 -16.60 -20.23
CA HIS A 203 -0.36 -17.59 -21.01
C HIS A 203 -0.34 -17.21 -22.50
N LYS A 204 -1.48 -16.73 -23.03
CA LYS A 204 -1.57 -16.21 -24.40
C LYS A 204 -0.65 -15.01 -24.62
N VAL A 205 -0.63 -14.05 -23.68
CA VAL A 205 0.27 -12.88 -23.72
C VAL A 205 1.73 -13.33 -23.63
N ALA A 206 2.07 -14.24 -22.71
CA ALA A 206 3.43 -14.74 -22.54
C ALA A 206 3.99 -15.33 -23.84
N HIS A 207 3.17 -16.12 -24.55
CA HIS A 207 3.52 -16.71 -25.83
C HIS A 207 3.61 -15.66 -26.95
N ARG A 208 2.56 -14.83 -27.12
CA ARG A 208 2.51 -13.82 -28.20
C ARG A 208 3.65 -12.82 -28.11
N SER A 209 4.01 -12.40 -26.91
CA SER A 209 5.08 -11.43 -26.66
C SER A 209 6.48 -12.05 -26.62
N ARG A 210 6.60 -13.38 -26.80
CA ARG A 210 7.87 -14.14 -26.71
C ARG A 210 8.62 -13.93 -25.39
N ILE A 211 7.90 -13.60 -24.32
CA ILE A 211 8.54 -13.28 -23.03
C ILE A 211 9.13 -14.52 -22.38
N VAL A 212 8.55 -15.70 -22.66
CA VAL A 212 9.08 -16.99 -22.20
C VAL A 212 10.45 -17.26 -22.81
N ASP A 213 10.60 -17.05 -24.12
CA ASP A 213 11.87 -17.25 -24.83
C ASP A 213 12.93 -16.27 -24.32
N PHE A 214 12.53 -15.01 -24.13
CA PHE A 214 13.40 -14.00 -23.52
C PHE A 214 13.84 -14.42 -22.11
N ALA A 215 12.91 -14.82 -21.24
CA ALA A 215 13.22 -15.26 -19.87
C ALA A 215 14.18 -16.46 -19.85
N ARG A 216 13.97 -17.45 -20.73
CA ARG A 216 14.87 -18.59 -20.90
C ARG A 216 16.27 -18.16 -21.35
N SER A 217 16.36 -17.20 -22.28
CA SER A 217 17.66 -16.68 -22.74
C SER A 217 18.43 -15.99 -21.60
N VAL A 218 17.75 -15.24 -20.73
CA VAL A 218 18.35 -14.59 -19.55
C VAL A 218 18.82 -15.63 -18.53
N ALA A 219 18.04 -16.69 -18.29
CA ALA A 219 18.42 -17.78 -17.42
C ALA A 219 19.66 -18.53 -17.94
N ALA A 220 19.68 -18.85 -19.25
CA ALA A 220 20.79 -19.52 -19.90
C ALA A 220 22.09 -18.70 -19.89
N ALA A 221 21.99 -17.36 -19.96
CA ALA A 221 23.14 -16.45 -19.85
C ALA A 221 23.70 -16.31 -18.42
N ARG A 222 23.01 -16.85 -17.41
CA ARG A 222 23.40 -16.76 -15.98
C ARG A 222 23.42 -18.13 -15.29
N PRO A 223 24.15 -19.14 -15.81
CA PRO A 223 24.17 -20.45 -15.20
C PRO A 223 24.83 -20.38 -13.81
N GLY A 224 24.11 -20.78 -12.76
CA GLY A 224 24.69 -21.03 -11.44
C GLY A 224 24.66 -19.88 -10.40
N ARG A 225 24.03 -18.73 -10.67
CA ARG A 225 23.66 -17.83 -9.56
C ARG A 225 22.42 -18.39 -8.86
N ARG A 226 22.61 -19.36 -7.95
CA ARG A 226 21.65 -19.58 -6.86
C ARG A 226 21.36 -18.23 -6.24
N SER A 227 20.09 -17.89 -5.99
CA SER A 227 19.76 -16.71 -5.22
C SER A 227 20.51 -16.83 -3.90
N ARG A 228 21.62 -16.10 -3.76
CA ARG A 228 22.02 -15.66 -2.43
C ARG A 228 20.85 -14.80 -2.05
N ALA A 229 19.97 -15.29 -1.16
CA ALA A 229 19.11 -14.41 -0.41
C ALA A 229 20.04 -13.29 0.05
N ARG A 230 19.93 -12.10 -0.56
CA ARG A 230 20.62 -10.94 -0.01
C ARG A 230 20.10 -10.91 1.42
N PRO A 231 20.96 -10.97 2.45
CA PRO A 231 20.47 -10.78 3.80
C PRO A 231 19.66 -9.48 3.73
N VAL A 232 18.38 -9.56 4.14
CA VAL A 232 17.58 -8.36 4.37
C VAL A 232 18.51 -7.46 5.18
N PRO A 233 18.89 -6.27 4.67
CA PRO A 233 19.80 -5.43 5.41
C PRO A 233 19.20 -5.28 6.81
N ARG A 234 19.94 -5.75 7.82
CA ARG A 234 19.58 -5.50 9.22
C ARG A 234 19.27 -4.02 9.29
N SER A 235 18.13 -3.69 9.93
CA SER A 235 17.62 -2.33 10.14
C SER A 235 18.74 -1.32 10.01
N HIS A 236 18.68 -0.48 8.97
CA HIS A 236 19.61 0.64 8.85
C HIS A 236 19.69 1.32 10.22
N PRO A 237 20.90 1.62 10.73
CA PRO A 237 21.00 2.45 11.91
C PRO A 237 20.17 3.71 11.63
N ALA A 238 19.33 4.09 12.59
CA ALA A 238 18.43 5.23 12.47
C ALA A 238 19.15 6.38 11.77
N PHE A 239 18.54 6.90 10.71
CA PHE A 239 19.03 8.08 10.01
C PHE A 239 19.18 9.19 11.07
N VAL A 240 20.43 9.52 11.40
CA VAL A 240 20.74 10.66 12.27
C VAL A 240 20.85 11.86 11.34
N PRO A 241 19.86 12.78 11.32
CA PRO A 241 19.96 13.96 10.49
C PRO A 241 21.23 14.72 10.90
N ARG A 242 22.06 15.05 9.92
CA ARG A 242 23.19 15.95 10.14
C ARG A 242 22.61 17.28 10.62
N ARG A 243 22.92 17.67 11.85
CA ARG A 243 22.66 19.01 12.35
C ARG A 243 23.35 19.98 11.39
N THR A 244 22.57 20.77 10.66
CA THR A 244 23.08 21.96 10.00
C THR A 244 23.54 22.91 11.10
N ASN A 245 24.84 23.13 11.19
CA ASN A 245 25.36 24.26 11.96
C ASN A 245 25.00 25.55 11.21
N THR A 246 24.53 26.52 12.01
CA THR A 246 24.21 27.93 11.71
C THR A 246 23.00 28.20 10.82
#